data_AF-A0A3C0GFD8-F1
#
_entry.id   AF-A0A3C0GFD8-F1
#
_cell.length_a   1.000
_cell.length_b   1.000
_cell.length_c   1.000
_cell.angle_alpha   90.00
_cell.angle_beta   90.00
_cell.angle_gamma   90.00
#
_symmetry.space_group_name_H-M   'P 1'
#
loop_
_entity.id
_entity.type
_entity.pdbx_description
1 polymer ?
#
loop_
_entity_poly.entity_id
_entity_poly.type
_entity_poly.pdbx_seq_one_letter_code
_entity_poly.pdbx_strand_id
1 'polypeptide(L)'
;WTKGEESGNFLNLVSIKNDCDQDSLLIMVNPIGPTCHTGTDTCWKESNDSNFGFFSELESTIEQRRTNADGEKSYVASLFAKGINKVAQKVGEEAVETVIEAMDNNDELFLYESADLLFHYLMLLQAKGFTLKDIEAELMKRKK
;
A
#
# COMPACT_ATOMS: atom_id res chain seq x y z
N TRP A 1 25.81 17.25 19.34
CA TRP A 1 24.37 17.47 19.17
C TRP A 1 23.75 16.18 18.67
N THR A 2 22.80 15.62 19.40
CA THR A 2 22.03 14.43 19.02
C THR A 2 20.63 14.86 18.61
N LYS A 3 20.18 14.45 17.41
CA LYS A 3 18.80 14.75 16.96
C LYS A 3 17.80 14.21 17.98
N GLY A 4 16.95 15.11 18.48
CA GLY A 4 15.92 14.79 19.47
C GLY A 4 16.28 15.17 20.91
N GLU A 5 17.52 15.63 21.18
CA GLU A 5 17.94 15.94 22.56
C GLU A 5 17.12 17.06 23.25
N GLU A 6 16.52 17.98 22.48
CA GLU A 6 15.63 19.03 23.00
C GLU A 6 14.14 18.73 22.77
N SER A 7 13.79 17.99 21.71
CA SER A 7 12.40 17.79 21.29
C SER A 7 11.81 16.44 21.72
N GLY A 8 12.65 15.49 22.17
CA GLY A 8 12.28 14.09 22.37
C GLY A 8 12.12 13.27 21.08
N ASN A 9 12.23 13.90 19.90
CA ASN A 9 12.02 13.23 18.62
C ASN A 9 13.34 12.68 18.06
N PHE A 10 13.74 11.51 18.59
CA PHE A 10 14.99 10.83 18.21
C PHE A 10 14.89 10.06 16.89
N LEU A 11 16.04 9.69 16.32
CA LEU A 11 16.15 8.83 15.15
C LEU A 11 16.90 7.55 15.54
N ASN A 12 16.19 6.43 15.66
CA ASN A 12 16.80 5.15 16.03
C ASN A 12 17.50 4.55 14.80
N LEU A 13 18.81 4.35 14.89
CA LEU A 13 19.62 3.86 13.78
C LEU A 13 19.20 2.45 13.33
N VAL A 14 19.04 2.26 12.02
CA VAL A 14 18.80 0.95 11.38
C VAL A 14 20.04 0.51 10.58
N SER A 15 20.55 1.36 9.70
CA SER A 15 21.76 1.04 8.91
C SER A 15 22.45 2.30 8.38
N ILE A 16 23.71 2.15 7.98
CA ILE A 16 24.53 3.20 7.35
C ILE A 16 25.17 2.60 6.10
N LYS A 17 25.12 3.32 4.98
CA LYS A 17 25.77 2.94 3.70
C LYS A 17 26.52 4.12 3.11
N ASN A 18 27.66 3.86 2.47
CA ASN A 18 28.30 4.82 1.56
C ASN A 18 27.67 4.72 0.17
N ASP A 19 27.75 5.79 -0.59
CA ASP A 19 27.56 5.77 -2.04
C ASP A 19 28.79 5.20 -2.78
N CYS A 20 28.77 5.25 -4.12
CA CYS A 20 29.75 4.55 -4.95
C CYS A 20 31.13 5.22 -4.99
N ASP A 21 31.20 6.53 -4.81
CA ASP A 21 32.41 7.36 -4.76
C ASP A 21 32.80 7.78 -3.33
N GLN A 22 32.04 7.35 -2.33
CA GLN A 22 32.34 7.46 -0.90
C GLN A 22 32.36 8.91 -0.39
N ASP A 23 31.55 9.78 -0.98
CA ASP A 23 31.41 11.17 -0.52
C ASP A 23 30.09 11.43 0.23
N SER A 24 29.14 10.48 0.18
CA SER A 24 27.86 10.59 0.86
C SER A 24 27.48 9.35 1.66
N LEU A 25 26.79 9.58 2.78
CA LEU A 25 26.23 8.53 3.64
C LEU A 25 24.70 8.50 3.52
N LEU A 26 24.14 7.32 3.28
CA LEU A 26 22.72 7.02 3.48
C LEU A 26 22.53 6.38 4.85
N ILE A 27 21.85 7.09 5.75
CA ILE A 27 21.53 6.62 7.10
C ILE A 27 20.04 6.28 7.16
N MET A 28 19.74 4.99 7.32
CA MET A 28 18.36 4.52 7.53
C MET A 28 18.06 4.53 9.03
N VAL A 29 16.91 5.07 9.41
CA VAL A 29 16.50 5.25 10.80
C VAL A 29 15.00 5.01 10.99
N ASN A 30 14.59 4.63 12.20
CA ASN A 30 13.21 4.64 12.64
C ASN A 30 12.98 5.88 13.54
N PRO A 31 12.18 6.86 13.10
CA PRO A 31 11.94 8.06 13.90
C PRO A 31 11.07 7.77 15.13
N ILE A 32 11.34 8.48 16.22
CA ILE A 32 10.45 8.61 17.38
C ILE A 32 9.74 9.95 17.25
N GLY A 33 8.42 9.96 17.02
CA GLY A 33 7.65 11.19 16.80
C GLY A 33 7.99 11.91 15.48
N PRO A 34 7.40 13.10 15.23
CA PRO A 34 7.64 13.86 14.00
C PRO A 34 9.08 14.39 13.95
N THR A 35 9.78 14.17 12.83
CA THR A 35 11.19 14.57 12.72
C THR A 35 11.34 16.09 12.61
N CYS A 36 10.41 16.76 11.92
CA CYS A 36 10.48 18.19 11.64
C CYS A 36 10.00 19.05 12.82
N HIS A 37 10.62 20.22 12.98
CA HIS A 37 10.26 21.20 14.02
C HIS A 37 8.88 21.85 13.83
N THR A 38 8.30 21.75 12.63
CA THR A 38 6.93 22.21 12.34
C THR A 38 5.87 21.16 12.66
N GLY A 39 6.27 20.00 13.21
CA GLY A 39 5.37 18.88 13.52
C GLY A 39 5.06 17.98 12.32
N THR A 40 5.67 18.20 11.16
CA THR A 40 5.55 17.30 9.99
C THR A 40 6.53 16.14 10.09
N ASP A 41 6.25 15.03 9.39
CA ASP A 41 7.09 13.83 9.42
C ASP A 41 8.49 14.12 8.87
N THR A 42 8.55 14.86 7.76
CA THR A 42 9.78 15.23 7.06
C THR A 42 9.91 16.75 6.93
N CYS A 43 11.11 17.23 6.61
CA CYS A 43 11.39 18.64 6.33
C CYS A 43 10.64 19.16 5.08
N TRP A 44 10.26 18.27 4.16
CA TRP A 44 9.57 18.59 2.91
C TRP A 44 8.04 18.51 3.01
N LYS A 45 7.50 18.27 4.22
CA LYS A 45 6.05 18.08 4.47
C LYS A 45 5.46 16.86 3.74
N GLU A 46 6.30 15.90 3.41
CA GLU A 46 5.90 14.60 2.88
C GLU A 46 5.60 13.65 4.04
N SER A 47 4.65 12.74 3.83
CA SER A 47 4.35 11.67 4.79
C SER A 47 5.44 10.60 4.71
N ASN A 48 5.92 10.16 5.88
CA ASN A 48 6.93 9.12 5.97
C ASN A 48 6.30 7.73 6.16
N ASP A 49 5.36 7.40 5.27
CA ASP A 49 4.64 6.13 5.24
C ASP A 49 5.06 5.26 4.05
N SER A 50 4.84 3.95 4.15
CA SER A 50 4.93 3.06 2.98
C SER A 50 4.04 3.58 1.84
N ASN A 51 4.68 3.80 0.68
CA ASN A 51 4.02 4.17 -0.56
C ASN A 51 4.29 3.05 -1.58
N PHE A 52 3.22 2.41 -2.05
CA PHE A 52 3.29 1.32 -3.04
C PHE A 52 3.18 1.83 -4.48
N GLY A 53 3.49 3.11 -4.72
CA GLY A 53 3.43 3.76 -6.02
C GLY A 53 2.01 3.74 -6.57
N PHE A 54 1.85 3.20 -7.79
CA PHE A 54 0.56 3.08 -8.46
C PHE A 54 -0.53 2.41 -7.60
N PHE A 55 -0.18 1.42 -6.77
CA PHE A 55 -1.17 0.75 -5.94
C PHE A 55 -1.76 1.67 -4.85
N SER A 56 -0.97 2.59 -4.31
CA SER A 56 -1.46 3.59 -3.35
C SER A 56 -2.39 4.60 -4.02
N GLU A 57 -2.11 5.00 -5.27
CA GLU A 57 -3.01 5.84 -6.08
C GLU A 57 -4.33 5.12 -6.40
N LEU A 58 -4.24 3.83 -6.74
CA LEU A 58 -5.37 2.97 -7.00
C LEU A 58 -6.25 2.79 -5.77
N GLU A 59 -5.68 2.52 -4.59
CA GLU A 59 -6.40 2.48 -3.32
C GLU A 59 -7.12 3.80 -3.05
N SER A 60 -6.47 4.96 -3.22
CA SER A 60 -7.12 6.26 -3.08
C SER A 60 -8.31 6.43 -4.04
N THR A 61 -8.15 5.97 -5.28
CA THR A 61 -9.21 6.01 -6.30
C THR A 61 -10.40 5.10 -5.93
N ILE A 62 -10.14 3.91 -5.41
CA ILE A 62 -11.18 2.98 -4.95
C ILE A 62 -11.95 3.61 -3.78
N GLU A 63 -11.26 4.22 -2.82
CA GLU A 63 -11.89 4.83 -1.64
C GLU A 63 -12.76 6.04 -2.02
N GLN A 64 -12.27 6.89 -2.91
CA GLN A 64 -13.05 8.00 -3.47
C GLN A 64 -14.31 7.50 -4.17
N ARG A 65 -14.22 6.43 -4.96
CA ARG A 65 -15.37 5.83 -5.66
C ARG A 65 -16.32 5.10 -4.71
N ARG A 66 -15.85 4.61 -3.57
CA ARG A 66 -16.68 3.99 -2.53
C ARG A 66 -17.52 5.02 -1.77
N THR A 67 -16.94 6.19 -1.48
CA THR A 67 -17.54 7.23 -0.63
C THR A 67 -18.41 8.22 -1.39
N ASN A 68 -18.17 8.44 -2.69
CA ASN A 68 -18.97 9.34 -3.51
C ASN A 68 -20.29 8.67 -3.97
N ALA A 69 -21.42 9.26 -3.54
CA ALA A 69 -22.78 8.74 -3.75
C ALA A 69 -23.42 9.08 -5.11
N ASP A 70 -22.75 9.85 -6.00
CA ASP A 70 -23.26 10.18 -7.35
C ASP A 70 -23.14 9.00 -8.36
N GLY A 71 -23.05 7.78 -7.83
CA GLY A 71 -22.43 6.60 -8.42
C GLY A 71 -23.29 5.76 -9.36
N GLU A 72 -24.04 6.34 -10.30
CA GLU A 72 -24.70 5.52 -11.33
C GLU A 72 -23.76 5.01 -12.44
N LYS A 73 -22.44 5.28 -12.39
CA LYS A 73 -21.54 4.94 -13.52
C LYS A 73 -20.18 4.29 -13.20
N SER A 74 -19.83 4.04 -11.94
CA SER A 74 -18.54 3.42 -11.61
C SER A 74 -18.68 1.95 -11.24
N TYR A 75 -17.91 1.06 -11.89
CA TYR A 75 -17.84 -0.37 -11.57
C TYR A 75 -17.62 -0.61 -10.07
N VAL A 76 -16.67 0.14 -9.47
CA VAL A 76 -16.33 0.08 -8.04
C VAL A 76 -17.55 0.38 -7.17
N ALA A 77 -18.23 1.50 -7.43
CA ALA A 77 -19.42 1.90 -6.66
C ALA A 77 -20.52 0.83 -6.77
N SER A 78 -20.72 0.27 -7.96
CA SER A 78 -21.73 -0.77 -8.20
C SER A 78 -21.47 -2.06 -7.40
N LEU A 79 -20.20 -2.45 -7.23
CA LEU A 79 -19.83 -3.63 -6.45
C LEU A 79 -19.98 -3.38 -4.95
N PHE A 80 -19.55 -2.22 -4.46
CA PHE A 80 -19.74 -1.84 -3.06
C PHE A 80 -21.23 -1.72 -2.69
N ALA A 81 -22.07 -1.18 -3.58
CA ALA A 81 -23.52 -1.13 -3.40
C ALA A 81 -24.16 -2.52 -3.28
N LYS A 82 -23.59 -3.54 -3.93
CA LYS A 82 -24.01 -4.95 -3.81
C LYS A 82 -23.49 -5.62 -2.52
N GLY A 83 -22.66 -4.93 -1.74
CA GLY A 83 -22.15 -5.37 -0.46
C GLY A 83 -20.93 -6.29 -0.52
N ILE A 84 -20.34 -6.54 0.66
CA ILE A 84 -19.08 -7.28 0.81
C ILE A 84 -19.11 -8.69 0.17
N ASN A 85 -20.26 -9.36 0.19
CA ASN A 85 -20.39 -10.70 -0.41
C ASN A 85 -20.10 -10.67 -1.91
N LYS A 86 -20.53 -9.63 -2.64
CA LYS A 86 -20.28 -9.54 -4.07
C LYS A 86 -18.82 -9.22 -4.37
N VAL A 87 -18.18 -8.37 -3.57
CA VAL A 87 -16.75 -8.06 -3.67
C VAL A 87 -15.90 -9.32 -3.39
N ALA A 88 -16.21 -10.05 -2.32
CA ALA A 88 -15.52 -11.30 -1.98
C ALA A 88 -15.73 -12.39 -3.04
N GLN A 89 -16.94 -12.47 -3.64
CA GLN A 89 -17.20 -13.37 -4.76
C GLN A 89 -16.26 -13.08 -5.94
N LYS A 90 -16.08 -11.81 -6.32
CA LYS A 90 -15.15 -11.44 -7.41
C LYS A 90 -13.73 -11.90 -7.10
N VAL A 91 -13.22 -11.66 -5.89
CA VAL A 91 -11.89 -12.18 -5.48
C VAL A 91 -11.79 -13.69 -5.67
N GLY A 92 -12.85 -14.44 -5.34
CA GLY A 92 -12.88 -15.89 -5.55
C GLY A 92 -12.89 -16.30 -7.03
N GLU A 93 -13.65 -15.59 -7.87
CA GLU A 93 -13.69 -15.80 -9.33
C GLU A 93 -12.28 -15.59 -9.94
N GLU A 94 -11.69 -14.41 -9.74
CA GLU A 94 -10.38 -14.05 -10.31
C GLU A 94 -9.26 -14.98 -9.80
N ALA A 95 -9.37 -15.46 -8.55
CA ALA A 95 -8.39 -16.39 -7.99
C ALA A 95 -8.44 -17.75 -8.69
N VAL A 96 -9.62 -18.25 -9.04
CA VAL A 96 -9.77 -19.49 -9.80
C VAL A 96 -9.28 -19.29 -11.23
N GLU A 97 -9.64 -18.17 -11.88
CA GLU A 97 -9.18 -17.81 -13.23
C GLU A 97 -7.66 -17.71 -13.28
N THR A 98 -7.03 -16.99 -12.34
CA THR A 98 -5.56 -16.90 -12.22
C THR A 98 -4.89 -18.28 -12.10
N VAL A 99 -5.47 -19.21 -11.32
CA VAL A 99 -4.93 -20.58 -11.17
C VAL A 99 -5.09 -21.40 -12.46
N ILE A 100 -6.18 -21.21 -13.19
CA ILE A 100 -6.40 -21.88 -14.49
C ILE A 100 -5.39 -21.38 -15.51
N GLU A 101 -5.25 -20.06 -15.65
CA GLU A 101 -4.33 -19.45 -16.63
C GLU A 101 -2.86 -19.74 -16.30
N ALA A 102 -2.51 -19.92 -15.01
CA ALA A 102 -1.16 -20.36 -14.61
C ALA A 102 -0.81 -21.78 -15.09
N MET A 103 -1.79 -22.59 -15.49
CA MET A 103 -1.59 -23.95 -16.02
C MET A 103 -1.57 -23.99 -17.55
N ASP A 104 -1.89 -22.88 -18.22
CA ASP A 104 -1.81 -22.73 -19.67
C ASP A 104 -0.50 -22.03 -20.08
N ASN A 105 -0.28 -21.81 -21.37
CA ASN A 105 0.90 -21.14 -21.93
C ASN A 105 0.58 -19.71 -22.42
N ASN A 106 -0.41 -19.05 -21.83
CA ASN A 106 -0.82 -17.70 -22.18
C ASN A 106 -0.46 -16.68 -21.09
N ASP A 107 0.76 -16.14 -21.19
CA ASP A 107 1.27 -15.17 -20.22
C ASP A 107 0.43 -13.88 -20.15
N GLU A 108 -0.19 -13.47 -21.26
CA GLU A 108 -1.01 -12.26 -21.31
C GLU A 108 -2.29 -12.42 -20.49
N LEU A 109 -2.96 -13.56 -20.62
CA LEU A 109 -4.15 -13.88 -19.81
C LEU A 109 -3.78 -14.06 -18.33
N PHE A 110 -2.70 -14.76 -18.03
CA PHE A 110 -2.26 -14.92 -16.64
C PHE A 110 -1.99 -13.57 -15.96
N LEU A 111 -1.32 -12.64 -16.64
CA LEU A 111 -1.08 -11.29 -16.12
C LEU A 111 -2.38 -10.49 -15.96
N TYR A 112 -3.33 -10.65 -16.89
CA TYR A 112 -4.63 -10.00 -16.85
C TYR A 112 -5.44 -10.44 -15.62
N GLU A 113 -5.62 -11.76 -15.44
CA GLU A 113 -6.35 -12.33 -14.29
C GLU A 113 -5.64 -12.02 -12.96
N SER A 114 -4.31 -12.03 -12.95
CA SER A 114 -3.53 -11.64 -11.76
C SER A 114 -3.76 -10.18 -11.37
N ALA A 115 -3.87 -9.29 -12.36
CA ALA A 115 -4.16 -7.87 -12.13
C ALA A 115 -5.60 -7.68 -11.61
N ASP A 116 -6.58 -8.39 -12.17
CA ASP A 116 -7.97 -8.34 -11.71
C ASP A 116 -8.13 -8.93 -10.30
N LEU A 117 -7.43 -10.02 -9.98
CA LEU A 117 -7.35 -10.57 -8.63
C LEU A 117 -6.83 -9.52 -7.64
N LEU A 118 -5.70 -8.87 -7.96
CA LEU A 118 -5.13 -7.85 -7.09
C LEU A 118 -6.08 -6.65 -6.94
N PHE A 119 -6.69 -6.18 -8.02
CA PHE A 119 -7.66 -5.08 -7.99
C PHE A 119 -8.84 -5.40 -7.07
N HIS A 120 -9.48 -6.57 -7.23
CA HIS A 120 -10.59 -6.97 -6.38
C HIS A 120 -10.16 -7.25 -4.94
N TYR A 121 -8.92 -7.71 -4.72
CA TYR A 121 -8.35 -7.87 -3.38
C TYR A 121 -8.21 -6.52 -2.66
N LEU A 122 -7.71 -5.48 -3.34
CA LEU A 122 -7.66 -4.12 -2.80
C LEU A 122 -9.05 -3.60 -2.44
N MET A 123 -10.05 -3.84 -3.29
CA MET A 123 -11.43 -3.50 -2.97
C MET A 123 -11.95 -4.22 -1.73
N LEU A 124 -11.63 -5.51 -1.57
CA LEU A 124 -12.03 -6.31 -0.42
C LEU A 124 -11.37 -5.82 0.88
N LEU A 125 -10.09 -5.45 0.83
CA LEU A 125 -9.40 -4.82 1.96
C LEU A 125 -10.13 -3.56 2.41
N GLN A 126 -10.46 -2.66 1.48
CA GLN A 126 -11.20 -1.44 1.82
C GLN A 126 -12.62 -1.71 2.31
N ALA A 127 -13.32 -2.71 1.76
CA ALA A 127 -14.61 -3.17 2.27
C ALA A 127 -14.52 -3.62 3.75
N LYS A 128 -13.33 -4.07 4.17
CA LYS A 128 -13.03 -4.49 5.54
C LYS A 128 -12.36 -3.42 6.40
N GLY A 129 -12.03 -2.27 5.84
CA GLY A 129 -11.35 -1.18 6.55
C GLY A 129 -9.83 -1.35 6.65
N PHE A 130 -9.23 -2.10 5.73
CA PHE A 130 -7.78 -2.32 5.64
C PHE A 130 -7.23 -1.84 4.30
N THR A 131 -5.91 -1.76 4.21
CA THR A 131 -5.12 -1.35 3.05
C THR A 131 -3.93 -2.28 2.84
N LEU A 132 -3.17 -2.09 1.76
CA LEU A 132 -1.90 -2.80 1.55
C LEU A 132 -0.89 -2.55 2.67
N LYS A 133 -0.93 -1.39 3.35
CA LYS A 133 -0.04 -1.11 4.48
C LYS A 133 -0.23 -2.14 5.61
N ASP A 134 -1.47 -2.55 5.86
CA ASP A 134 -1.78 -3.56 6.87
C ASP A 134 -1.25 -4.94 6.47
N ILE A 135 -1.34 -5.27 5.18
CA ILE A 135 -0.82 -6.53 4.63
C ILE A 135 0.71 -6.55 4.65
N GLU A 136 1.37 -5.45 4.28
CA GLU A 136 2.83 -5.31 4.39
C GLU A 136 3.29 -5.47 5.83
N ALA A 137 2.64 -4.78 6.78
CA ALA A 137 2.98 -4.89 8.20
C ALA A 137 2.85 -6.33 8.71
N GLU A 138 1.83 -7.07 8.26
CA GLU A 138 1.66 -8.48 8.60
C GLU A 138 2.73 -9.38 7.95
N LEU A 139 3.11 -9.13 6.71
CA LEU A 139 4.17 -9.89 6.02
C LEU A 139 5.55 -9.60 6.62
N MET A 140 5.82 -8.37 7.02
CA MET A 140 7.08 -7.97 7.66
C MET A 140 7.32 -8.71 8.98
N LYS A 141 6.27 -9.08 9.73
CA LYS A 141 6.41 -9.94 10.93
C LYS A 141 6.96 -11.33 10.61
N ARG A 142 6.84 -11.80 9.37
CA ARG A 142 7.28 -13.13 8.92
C ARG A 142 8.68 -13.12 8.32
N LYS A 143 9.17 -11.92 7.95
CA LYS A 143 10.51 -11.72 7.42
C LYS A 143 11.52 -11.88 8.56
N LYS A 144 12.15 -13.06 8.61
CA LYS A 144 13.33 -13.31 9.46
C LYS A 144 14.57 -12.71 8.84
#